data_AF-A0A2D7WF95-F1
#
_entry.id   AF-A0A2D7WF95-F1
#
_cell.length_a   1.000
_cell.length_b   1.000
_cell.length_c   1.000
_cell.angle_alpha   90.00
_cell.angle_beta   90.00
_cell.angle_gamma   90.00
#
_symmetry.space_group_name_H-M   'P 1'
#
loop_
_entity.id
_entity.type
_entity.pdbx_description
1 polymer ?
#
loop_
_entity_poly.entity_id
_entity_poly.type
_entity_poly.pdbx_seq_one_letter_code
_entity_poly.pdbx_strand_id
1 'polypeptide(L)'
;AGLAGLLWLACTVGMVLPVQNISVTLSWPQGGWGYERLRNEVLCLPGTLDVTVFEDERQAYLRVSKGFDLAQLPAELYRRD
;
A
#
# COMPACT_ATOMS: atom_id res chain seq x y z
N ALA A 1 31.50 -30.67 1.48
CA ALA A 1 30.88 -29.50 0.82
C ALA A 1 29.39 -29.69 0.47
N GLY A 2 28.91 -30.90 0.12
CA GLY A 2 27.53 -31.10 -0.36
C GLY A 2 26.39 -30.95 0.67
N LEU A 3 26.62 -31.28 1.95
CA LEU A 3 25.59 -31.22 3.01
C LEU A 3 25.17 -29.79 3.37
N ALA A 4 26.12 -28.84 3.39
CA ALA A 4 25.83 -27.44 3.69
C ALA A 4 24.98 -26.78 2.59
N GLY A 5 25.20 -27.16 1.32
CA GLY A 5 24.39 -26.67 0.19
C GLY A 5 22.94 -27.18 0.24
N LEU A 6 22.73 -28.43 0.66
CA LEU A 6 21.39 -29.02 0.82
C LEU A 6 20.61 -28.36 1.97
N LEU A 7 21.27 -28.07 3.09
CA LEU A 7 20.68 -27.30 4.19
C LEU A 7 20.30 -25.88 3.76
N TRP A 8 21.15 -25.23 2.96
CA TRP A 8 20.89 -23.88 2.45
C TRP A 8 19.69 -23.84 1.50
N LEU A 9 19.57 -24.83 0.61
CA LEU A 9 18.40 -25.00 -0.26
C LEU A 9 17.13 -25.31 0.52
N ALA A 10 17.19 -26.18 1.54
CA ALA A 10 16.03 -26.48 2.37
C ALA A 10 15.50 -25.25 3.14
N CYS A 11 16.39 -24.35 3.58
CA CYS A 11 15.99 -23.10 4.24
C CYS A 11 15.25 -22.12 3.32
N THR A 12 15.45 -22.17 2.01
CA THR A 12 14.81 -21.23 1.07
C THR A 12 13.47 -21.71 0.52
N VAL A 13 13.15 -23.01 0.64
CA VAL A 13 11.88 -23.60 0.13
C VAL A 13 10.63 -22.99 0.81
N GLY A 14 10.77 -22.42 2.01
CA GLY A 14 9.67 -21.74 2.73
C GLY A 14 9.64 -20.22 2.59
N MET A 15 10.58 -19.61 1.87
CA MET A 15 10.61 -18.15 1.72
C MET A 15 9.56 -17.70 0.72
N VAL A 16 8.43 -17.22 1.23
CA VAL A 16 7.43 -16.50 0.43
C VAL A 16 8.07 -15.17 -0.01
N LEU A 17 8.02 -14.88 -1.32
CA LEU A 17 8.48 -13.58 -1.81
C LEU A 17 7.75 -12.47 -1.07
N PRO A 18 8.46 -11.40 -0.64
CA PRO A 18 7.80 -10.26 -0.02
C PRO A 18 6.73 -9.74 -0.98
N VAL A 19 5.54 -9.47 -0.44
CA VAL A 19 4.41 -8.93 -1.20
C VAL A 19 4.90 -7.67 -1.92
N GLN A 20 4.91 -7.73 -3.24
CA GLN A 20 5.30 -6.59 -4.07
C GLN A 20 4.27 -5.49 -3.82
N ASN A 21 4.73 -4.31 -3.42
CA ASN A 21 3.88 -3.18 -3.09
C ASN A 21 4.30 -1.94 -3.89
N ILE A 22 3.34 -1.07 -4.14
CA ILE A 22 3.52 0.25 -4.74
C ILE A 22 3.02 1.30 -3.76
N SER A 23 3.66 2.47 -3.76
CA SER A 23 3.23 3.61 -2.96
C SER A 23 2.52 4.60 -3.87
N VAL A 24 1.31 4.98 -3.48
CA VAL A 24 0.45 5.92 -4.19
C VAL A 24 0.30 7.15 -3.30
N THR A 25 0.59 8.31 -3.85
CA THR A 25 0.34 9.58 -3.17
C THR A 25 -1.10 10.01 -3.41
N LEU A 26 -1.83 10.25 -2.34
CA LEU A 26 -3.16 10.80 -2.34
C LEU A 26 -3.11 12.24 -1.85
N SER A 27 -3.97 13.09 -2.40
CA SER A 27 -4.08 14.50 -2.01
C SER A 27 -5.52 14.96 -2.18
N TRP A 28 -6.03 15.78 -1.26
CA TRP A 28 -7.44 16.21 -1.29
C TRP A 28 -7.62 17.71 -1.01
N PRO A 29 -8.70 18.32 -1.54
CA PRO A 29 -9.01 19.73 -1.32
C PRO A 29 -9.52 20.01 0.11
N GLN A 30 -9.50 21.29 0.49
CA GLN A 30 -9.94 21.73 1.82
C GLN A 30 -11.46 21.50 2.00
N GLY A 31 -11.86 20.81 3.06
CA GLY A 31 -13.27 20.68 3.49
C GLY A 31 -14.02 19.42 3.05
N GLY A 32 -13.41 18.50 2.28
CA GLY A 32 -14.08 17.27 1.83
C GLY A 32 -13.76 16.01 2.65
N TRP A 33 -12.49 15.84 3.01
CA TRP A 33 -11.98 14.62 3.65
C TRP A 33 -11.32 14.93 5.00
N GLY A 34 -11.78 14.23 6.04
CA GLY A 34 -11.11 14.16 7.33
C GLY A 34 -10.17 12.96 7.40
N TYR A 35 -9.11 13.06 8.21
CA TYR A 35 -8.06 12.03 8.30
C TYR A 35 -8.62 10.65 8.69
N GLU A 36 -9.51 10.59 9.69
CA GLU A 36 -10.15 9.35 10.14
C GLU A 36 -10.97 8.71 9.02
N ARG A 37 -11.73 9.52 8.29
CA ARG A 37 -12.56 9.04 7.18
C ARG A 37 -11.70 8.47 6.06
N LEU A 38 -10.65 9.20 5.68
CA LEU A 38 -9.72 8.76 4.64
C LEU A 38 -9.03 7.45 5.03
N ARG A 39 -8.51 7.38 6.26
CA ARG A 39 -7.87 6.17 6.77
C ARG A 39 -8.82 4.98 6.75
N ASN A 40 -10.05 5.14 7.27
CA ASN A 40 -11.01 4.06 7.35
C ASN A 40 -11.50 3.60 5.97
N GLU A 41 -11.83 4.53 5.07
CA GLU A 41 -12.30 4.16 3.73
C GLU A 41 -11.20 3.51 2.89
N VAL A 42 -9.98 4.05 2.94
CA VAL A 42 -8.86 3.57 2.13
C VAL A 42 -8.28 2.26 2.65
N LEU A 43 -8.21 2.05 3.97
CA LEU A 43 -7.78 0.77 4.56
C LEU A 43 -8.78 -0.37 4.31
N CYS A 44 -10.05 -0.05 4.09
CA CYS A 44 -11.06 -1.05 3.71
C CYS A 44 -10.94 -1.52 2.25
N LEU A 45 -10.14 -0.85 1.42
CA LEU A 45 -9.98 -1.23 0.02
C LEU A 45 -9.15 -2.53 -0.12
N PRO A 46 -9.60 -3.47 -0.97
CA PRO A 46 -8.90 -4.73 -1.15
C PRO A 46 -7.52 -4.50 -1.77
N GLY A 47 -6.50 -5.05 -1.13
CA GLY A 47 -5.11 -4.90 -1.56
C GLY A 47 -4.40 -3.67 -0.99
N THR A 48 -5.07 -2.85 -0.19
CA THR A 48 -4.41 -1.87 0.69
C THR A 48 -3.60 -2.60 1.77
N LEU A 49 -2.37 -2.14 1.99
CA LEU A 49 -1.46 -2.69 3.00
C LEU A 49 -1.32 -1.75 4.19
N ASP A 50 -1.13 -0.47 3.92
CA ASP A 50 -0.90 0.54 4.95
C ASP A 50 -1.21 1.94 4.42
N VAL A 51 -1.54 2.87 5.30
CA VAL A 51 -1.76 4.28 4.94
C VAL A 51 -1.11 5.20 5.97
N THR A 52 -0.28 6.11 5.49
CA THR A 52 0.33 7.18 6.30
C THR A 52 -0.30 8.50 5.89
N VAL A 53 -0.96 9.18 6.84
CA VAL A 53 -1.70 10.43 6.57
C VAL A 53 -0.93 11.62 7.15
N PHE A 54 -0.76 12.66 6.36
CA PHE A 54 -0.13 13.94 6.71
C PHE A 54 -1.21 15.02 6.72
N GLU A 55 -1.74 15.30 7.92
CA GLU A 55 -2.89 16.19 8.08
C GLU A 55 -2.59 17.64 7.68
N ASP A 56 -1.44 18.16 8.12
CA ASP A 56 -1.00 19.53 7.81
C ASP A 56 -0.83 19.76 6.30
N GLU A 57 -0.36 18.72 5.60
CA GLU A 57 -0.05 18.76 4.17
C GLU A 57 -1.24 18.34 3.30
N ARG A 58 -2.30 17.78 3.91
CA ARG A 58 -3.46 17.17 3.21
C ARG A 58 -3.03 16.14 2.16
N GLN A 59 -2.05 15.34 2.55
CA GLN A 59 -1.49 14.27 1.72
C GLN A 59 -1.54 12.96 2.48
N ALA A 60 -1.62 11.86 1.74
CA ALA A 60 -1.47 10.54 2.33
C ALA A 60 -0.64 9.64 1.41
N TYR A 61 0.29 8.90 1.99
CA TYR A 61 0.97 7.81 1.30
C TYR A 61 0.23 6.52 1.56
N LEU A 62 -0.38 6.00 0.51
CA LEU A 62 -1.06 4.73 0.51
C LEU A 62 -0.11 3.66 -0.04
N ARG A 63 0.15 2.62 0.76
CA ARG A 63 0.86 1.42 0.31
C ARG A 63 -0.16 0.39 -0.11
N VAL A 64 -0.12 -0.02 -1.37
CA VAL A 64 -1.00 -1.05 -1.93
C VAL A 64 -0.21 -2.16 -2.58
N SER A 65 -0.84 -3.31 -2.77
CA SER A 65 -0.26 -4.46 -3.45
C SER A 65 -0.06 -4.18 -4.94
N LYS A 66 0.96 -4.77 -5.56
CA LYS A 66 1.21 -4.66 -7.00
C LYS A 66 0.06 -5.30 -7.77
N GLY A 67 -0.69 -4.49 -8.52
CA GLY A 67 -1.94 -4.88 -9.19
C GLY A 67 -3.20 -4.29 -8.55
N PHE A 68 -3.05 -3.45 -7.53
CA PHE A 68 -4.14 -2.67 -6.99
C PHE A 68 -4.81 -1.81 -8.07
N ASP A 69 -6.14 -1.89 -8.11
CA ASP A 69 -6.94 -1.12 -9.05
C ASP A 69 -7.15 0.31 -8.53
N LEU A 70 -6.42 1.26 -9.13
CA LEU A 70 -6.51 2.67 -8.79
C LEU A 70 -7.91 3.26 -9.05
N ALA A 71 -8.76 2.60 -9.86
CA ALA A 71 -10.15 3.04 -10.06
C ALA A 71 -11.02 2.83 -8.81
N GLN A 72 -10.57 2.02 -7.85
CA GLN A 72 -11.26 1.84 -6.56
C GLN A 72 -10.97 2.98 -5.57
N LEU A 73 -9.97 3.83 -5.85
CA LEU A 73 -9.73 5.01 -5.03
C LEU A 73 -10.85 6.02 -5.27
N PRO A 74 -11.29 6.72 -4.21
CA PRO A 74 -12.21 7.84 -4.37
C PRO A 74 -11.63 8.85 -5.36
N ALA A 75 -12.41 9.23 -6.37
CA ALA A 75 -11.98 10.11 -7.47
C ALA A 75 -11.44 11.47 -6.98
N GLU A 76 -11.84 11.89 -5.79
CA GLU A 76 -11.41 13.14 -5.14
C GLU A 76 -10.02 13.06 -4.50
N LEU A 77 -9.47 11.85 -4.31
CA LEU A 77 -8.19 11.61 -3.63
C LEU A 77 -7.02 11.38 -4.60
N TYR A 78 -7.32 11.11 -5.86
CA TYR A 78 -6.33 10.78 -6.88
C TYR A 78 -6.34 11.84 -7.99
N ARG A 79 -5.26 12.62 -8.07
CA ARG A 79 -5.02 13.53 -9.20
C ARG A 79 -4.29 12.77 -10.29
N ARG A 80 -5.01 12.44 -11.36
CA ARG A 80 -4.43 11.95 -12.61
C ARG A 80 -3.99 13.19 -13.40
N ASP A 81 -2.70 13.52 -13.32
CA ASP A 81 -2.09 14.48 -14.26
C ASP A 81 -2.15 13.92 -15.68
#